data_AF-E2BML1-F1
#
_entry.id   AF-E2BML1-F1
#
_cell.length_a   1.000
_cell.length_b   1.000
_cell.length_c   1.000
_cell.angle_alpha   90.00
_cell.angle_beta   90.00
_cell.angle_gamma   90.00
#
_symmetry.space_group_name_H-M   'P 1'
#
loop_
_entity.id
_entity.type
_entity.pdbx_description
1 polymer ?
#
loop_
_entity_poly.entity_id
_entity_poly.type
_entity_poly.pdbx_seq_one_letter_code
_entity_poly.pdbx_strand_id
1 'polypeptide(L)'
;RYSEICDLLDREKAHFACLQETMLDSKSNIKFNNFHSIFKSRDRPGGGVGILIRQSIQYQRVDLEYINTLCTNNQVDIVIVKIPTHDYKPLHIISIYSPSRNSQNPTESDFWENLFLFCSALGNIIICGNFN
;
A
#
# COMPACT_ATOMS: atom_id res chain seq x y z
N ARG A 1 4.98 4.35 19.97
CA ARG A 1 4.81 4.48 18.50
C ARG A 1 4.09 3.29 17.89
N TYR A 2 4.67 2.08 17.78
CA TYR A 2 3.93 0.93 17.20
C TYR A 2 2.83 0.36 18.11
N SER A 3 2.99 0.45 19.43
CA SER A 3 1.96 0.08 20.41
C SER A 3 0.65 0.86 20.21
N GLU A 4 0.73 2.16 19.95
CA GLU A 4 -0.44 3.01 19.71
C GLU A 4 -1.19 2.59 18.44
N ILE A 5 -0.47 2.15 17.40
CA ILE A 5 -1.09 1.60 16.18
C ILE A 5 -1.80 0.29 16.52
N CYS A 6 -1.17 -0.62 17.26
CA CYS A 6 -1.82 -1.86 17.70
C CYS A 6 -3.10 -1.57 18.50
N ASP A 7 -3.04 -0.67 19.48
CA ASP A 7 -4.18 -0.30 20.31
C ASP A 7 -5.31 0.30 19.48
N LEU A 8 -4.98 1.14 18.48
CA LEU A 8 -5.95 1.69 17.54
C LEU A 8 -6.59 0.58 16.69
N LEU A 9 -5.80 -0.33 16.12
CA LEU A 9 -6.31 -1.42 15.29
C LEU A 9 -7.25 -2.34 16.07
N ASP A 10 -6.94 -2.62 17.33
CA ASP A 10 -7.77 -3.47 18.19
C ASP A 10 -9.04 -2.73 18.63
N ARG A 11 -8.93 -1.46 19.04
CA ARG A 11 -10.06 -0.62 19.46
C ARG A 11 -11.07 -0.44 18.34
N GLU A 12 -10.61 -0.11 17.14
CA GLU A 12 -11.47 0.10 15.97
C GLU A 12 -11.90 -1.23 15.31
N LYS A 13 -11.43 -2.37 15.85
CA LYS A 13 -11.66 -3.71 15.29
C LYS A 13 -11.32 -3.78 13.80
N ALA A 14 -10.22 -3.14 13.41
CA ALA A 14 -9.81 -3.03 12.03
C ALA A 14 -9.50 -4.41 11.43
N HIS A 15 -10.00 -4.67 10.22
CA HIS A 15 -9.71 -5.88 9.45
C HIS A 15 -8.43 -5.73 8.63
N PHE A 16 -8.15 -4.52 8.17
CA PHE A 16 -6.93 -4.13 7.51
C PHE A 16 -6.62 -2.66 7.81
N ALA A 17 -5.38 -2.24 7.57
CA ALA A 17 -4.97 -0.84 7.62
C ALA A 17 -3.90 -0.56 6.57
N CYS A 18 -3.96 0.62 5.96
CA CYS A 18 -2.98 1.10 5.00
C CYS A 18 -2.09 2.13 5.68
N LEU A 19 -0.78 1.88 5.71
CA LEU A 19 0.20 2.72 6.38
C LEU A 19 1.06 3.44 5.34
N GLN A 20 1.25 4.75 5.53
CA GLN A 20 2.11 5.59 4.71
C GLN A 20 3.25 6.16 5.56
N GLU A 21 4.35 6.54 4.91
CA GLU A 21 5.57 7.04 5.57
C GLU A 21 6.07 6.11 6.67
N THR A 22 6.10 4.81 6.37
CA THR A 22 6.49 3.81 7.36
C THR A 22 7.96 3.95 7.76
N MET A 23 8.77 4.57 6.89
CA MET A 23 10.21 4.81 7.08
C MET A 23 11.02 3.53 7.29
N LEU A 24 10.47 2.38 6.89
CA LEU A 24 11.08 1.07 7.05
C LEU A 24 12.07 0.77 5.94
N ASP A 25 13.24 0.24 6.32
CA ASP A 25 14.25 -0.28 5.41
C ASP A 25 14.25 -1.81 5.36
N SER A 26 15.10 -2.40 4.52
CA SER A 26 15.21 -3.85 4.37
C SER A 26 15.68 -4.59 5.63
N LYS A 27 16.19 -3.88 6.64
CA LYS A 27 16.64 -4.44 7.92
C LYS A 27 15.58 -4.33 9.01
N SER A 28 14.53 -3.54 8.76
CA SER A 28 13.45 -3.30 9.69
C SER A 28 12.60 -4.56 9.84
N ASN A 29 12.57 -5.12 11.05
CA ASN A 29 11.76 -6.29 11.38
C ASN A 29 10.65 -5.88 12.34
N ILE A 30 9.51 -5.47 11.79
CA ILE A 30 8.34 -5.05 12.57
C ILE A 30 7.26 -6.10 12.43
N LYS A 31 6.64 -6.42 13.56
CA LYS A 31 5.52 -7.34 13.64
C LYS A 31 4.37 -6.69 14.40
N PHE A 32 3.18 -6.85 13.86
CA PHE A 32 1.93 -6.44 14.48
C PHE A 32 1.19 -7.69 14.93
N ASN A 33 0.88 -7.81 16.22
CA ASN A 33 0.16 -8.97 16.75
C ASN A 33 -1.19 -9.09 16.03
N ASN A 34 -1.58 -10.31 15.66
CA ASN A 34 -2.83 -10.61 14.93
C ASN A 34 -2.94 -10.04 13.51
N PHE A 35 -1.87 -9.44 12.96
CA PHE A 35 -1.85 -8.93 11.58
C PHE A 35 -0.67 -9.49 10.78
N HIS A 36 -0.95 -9.87 9.54
CA HIS A 36 0.06 -9.99 8.49
C HIS A 36 0.54 -8.58 8.11
N SER A 37 1.85 -8.44 7.94
CA SER A 37 2.50 -7.17 7.65
C SER A 37 3.14 -7.21 6.26
N ILE A 38 2.58 -6.46 5.31
CA ILE A 38 3.07 -6.38 3.94
C ILE A 38 3.64 -4.98 3.72
N PHE A 39 4.97 -4.87 3.72
CA PHE A 39 5.64 -3.59 3.52
C PHE A 39 6.42 -3.57 2.20
N LYS A 40 6.50 -2.39 1.59
CA LYS A 40 7.53 -2.04 0.61
C LYS A 40 8.60 -1.23 1.34
N SER A 41 9.79 -1.81 1.44
CA SER A 41 10.97 -1.12 2.00
C SER A 41 11.27 0.13 1.19
N ARG A 42 11.77 1.18 1.85
CA ARG A 42 12.25 2.36 1.14
C ARG A 42 13.62 2.09 0.53
N ASP A 43 13.80 2.55 -0.71
CA ASP A 43 15.10 2.60 -1.41
C ASP A 43 15.65 4.04 -1.47
N ARG A 44 14.97 4.99 -0.82
CA ARG A 44 15.31 6.42 -0.80
C ARG A 44 15.06 7.05 0.59
N PRO A 45 15.61 8.24 0.87
CA PRO A 45 15.23 9.01 2.06
C PRO A 45 13.73 9.36 2.04
N GLY A 46 13.04 9.12 3.15
CA GLY A 46 11.58 9.27 3.20
C GLY A 46 10.81 8.05 2.64
N GLY A 47 9.49 8.12 2.70
CA GLY A 47 8.60 7.12 2.08
C GLY A 47 8.44 5.81 2.84
N GLY A 48 8.11 4.77 2.08
CA GLY A 48 7.68 3.49 2.60
C GLY A 48 6.16 3.43 2.77
N VAL A 49 5.60 2.30 2.36
CA VAL A 49 4.17 2.04 2.42
C VAL A 49 3.93 0.61 2.85
N GLY A 50 2.79 0.34 3.47
CA GLY A 50 2.41 -1.02 3.79
C GLY A 50 0.92 -1.23 4.02
N ILE A 51 0.56 -2.51 4.06
CA ILE A 51 -0.77 -2.96 4.41
C ILE A 51 -0.64 -3.95 5.58
N LEU A 52 -1.42 -3.70 6.62
CA LEU A 52 -1.68 -4.66 7.69
C LEU A 52 -3.00 -5.36 7.38
N ILE A 53 -3.04 -6.69 7.50
CA ILE A 53 -4.26 -7.49 7.26
C ILE A 53 -4.42 -8.46 8.43
N ARG A 54 -5.61 -8.58 9.02
CA ARG A 54 -5.84 -9.54 10.11
C ARG A 54 -5.42 -10.95 9.70
N GLN A 55 -4.79 -11.68 10.61
CA GLN A 55 -4.24 -13.01 10.34
C GLN A 55 -5.29 -14.03 9.86
N SER A 56 -6.55 -13.85 10.28
CA SER A 56 -7.69 -14.66 9.86
C SER A 56 -8.12 -14.45 8.40
N ILE A 57 -7.61 -13.41 7.74
CA ILE A 57 -7.98 -13.06 6.37
C ILE A 57 -6.90 -13.58 5.42
N GLN A 58 -7.30 -14.43 4.48
CA GLN A 58 -6.43 -14.88 3.41
C GLN A 58 -6.22 -13.77 2.39
N TYR A 59 -5.00 -13.64 1.89
CA TYR A 59 -4.66 -12.66 0.88
C TYR A 59 -3.56 -13.20 -0.04
N GLN A 60 -3.45 -12.58 -1.21
CA GLN A 60 -2.34 -12.74 -2.13
C GLN A 60 -1.73 -11.36 -2.40
N ARG A 61 -0.41 -11.25 -2.33
CA ARG A 61 0.28 -10.05 -2.79
C ARG A 61 0.23 -10.00 -4.32
N VAL A 62 -0.06 -8.83 -4.87
CA VAL A 62 -0.06 -8.60 -6.32
C VAL A 62 1.19 -7.81 -6.66
N ASP A 63 2.15 -8.45 -7.31
CA ASP A 63 3.36 -7.82 -7.81
C ASP A 63 3.35 -7.88 -9.33
N LEU A 64 3.09 -6.75 -9.98
CA LEU A 64 3.07 -6.62 -11.43
C LEU A 64 4.16 -5.65 -11.89
N GLU A 65 5.00 -6.10 -12.81
CA GLU A 65 6.18 -5.37 -13.29
C GLU A 65 5.82 -4.00 -13.85
N TYR A 66 4.80 -3.92 -14.71
CA TYR A 66 4.37 -2.66 -15.33
C TYR A 66 4.08 -1.55 -14.28
N ILE A 67 3.33 -1.88 -13.23
CA ILE A 67 2.97 -0.91 -12.19
C ILE A 67 4.14 -0.58 -11.29
N ASN A 68 4.97 -1.57 -10.98
CA ASN A 68 6.20 -1.32 -10.23
C ASN A 68 7.11 -0.34 -10.98
N THR A 69 7.24 -0.47 -12.31
CA THR A 69 8.01 0.46 -13.14
C THR A 69 7.36 1.84 -13.20
N LEU A 70 6.06 1.93 -13.49
CA LEU A 70 5.31 3.19 -13.54
C LEU A 70 5.46 3.99 -12.23
N CYS A 71 5.27 3.33 -11.09
CA CYS A 71 5.40 3.94 -9.77
C CYS A 71 6.85 4.28 -9.42
N THR A 72 7.84 3.47 -9.81
CA THR A 72 9.26 3.75 -9.55
C THR A 72 9.75 4.98 -10.31
N ASN A 73 9.43 5.10 -11.60
CA ASN A 73 9.75 6.26 -12.43
C ASN A 73 9.17 7.54 -11.84
N ASN A 74 7.98 7.42 -11.26
CA ASN A 74 7.27 8.51 -10.63
C ASN A 74 7.52 8.59 -9.12
N GLN A 75 8.49 7.89 -8.54
CA GLN A 75 8.79 7.89 -7.09
C GLN A 75 7.55 7.76 -6.18
N VAL A 76 6.57 6.96 -6.58
CA VAL A 76 5.39 6.60 -5.81
C VAL A 76 5.60 5.23 -5.20
N ASP A 77 5.31 5.08 -3.91
CA ASP A 77 5.32 3.78 -3.25
C ASP A 77 3.92 3.18 -3.31
N ILE A 78 3.85 1.90 -3.66
CA ILE A 78 2.59 1.16 -3.79
C ILE A 78 2.75 -0.25 -3.22
N VAL A 79 1.72 -0.72 -2.53
CA VAL A 79 1.51 -2.13 -2.16
C VAL A 79 0.09 -2.51 -2.55
N ILE A 80 -0.05 -3.67 -3.20
CA ILE A 80 -1.33 -4.21 -3.64
C ILE A 80 -1.52 -5.61 -3.06
N VAL A 81 -2.68 -5.84 -2.48
CA VAL A 81 -3.12 -7.16 -2.03
C VAL A 81 -4.49 -7.50 -2.60
N LYS A 82 -4.70 -8.77 -2.87
CA LYS A 82 -5.93 -9.36 -3.36
C LYS A 82 -6.52 -10.25 -2.26
N ILE A 83 -7.76 -9.98 -1.88
CA ILE A 83 -8.52 -10.75 -0.89
C ILE A 83 -9.62 -11.52 -1.63
N PRO A 84 -9.60 -12.86 -1.61
CA PRO A 84 -10.71 -13.67 -2.12
C PRO A 84 -12.00 -13.34 -1.36
N THR A 85 -13.11 -13.26 -2.09
CA THR A 85 -14.46 -13.12 -1.52
C THR A 85 -15.30 -14.33 -1.89
N HIS A 86 -16.39 -14.56 -1.17
CA HIS A 86 -17.30 -15.68 -1.42
C HIS A 86 -17.96 -15.62 -2.81
N ASP A 87 -18.12 -14.42 -3.37
CA ASP A 87 -18.88 -14.15 -4.59
C ASP A 87 -18.02 -14.31 -5.86
N TYR A 88 -16.85 -14.94 -5.74
CA TYR A 88 -15.83 -15.10 -6.79
C TYR A 88 -15.27 -13.79 -7.37
N LYS A 89 -15.65 -12.62 -6.81
CA LYS A 89 -15.12 -11.30 -7.19
C LYS A 89 -14.13 -10.80 -6.15
N PRO A 90 -12.82 -11.01 -6.36
CA PRO A 90 -11.82 -10.65 -5.36
C PRO A 90 -11.81 -9.14 -5.10
N LEU A 91 -11.58 -8.76 -3.85
CA LEU A 91 -11.36 -7.37 -3.44
C LEU A 91 -9.87 -7.06 -3.51
N HIS A 92 -9.49 -5.96 -4.15
CA HIS A 92 -8.12 -5.46 -4.14
C HIS A 92 -8.01 -4.30 -3.17
N ILE A 93 -7.02 -4.36 -2.28
CA ILE A 93 -6.66 -3.26 -1.40
C ILE A 93 -5.32 -2.71 -1.88
N ILE A 94 -5.29 -1.41 -2.12
CA ILE A 94 -4.15 -0.69 -2.63
C ILE A 94 -3.76 0.37 -1.61
N SER A 95 -2.52 0.33 -1.14
CA SER A 95 -1.94 1.40 -0.32
C SER A 95 -0.93 2.18 -1.15
N ILE A 96 -1.13 3.49 -1.25
CA ILE A 96 -0.31 4.40 -2.05
C ILE A 96 0.33 5.45 -1.14
N TYR A 97 1.59 5.77 -1.43
CA TYR A 97 2.23 6.97 -0.93
C TYR A 97 2.93 7.70 -2.07
N SER A 98 2.38 8.85 -2.45
CA SER A 98 3.05 9.83 -3.29
C SER A 98 3.70 10.85 -2.35
N PRO A 99 5.03 11.08 -2.39
CA PRO A 99 5.68 12.12 -1.58
C PRO A 99 5.40 13.52 -2.11
N SER A 100 5.55 14.54 -1.26
CA SER A 100 5.40 15.94 -1.67
C SER A 100 6.55 16.30 -2.61
N ARG A 101 6.24 17.00 -3.69
CA ARG A 101 7.20 17.34 -4.76
C ARG A 101 7.43 18.83 -4.84
N ASN A 102 8.67 19.18 -5.12
CA ASN A 102 8.99 20.52 -5.62
C ASN A 102 8.89 20.53 -7.16
N SER A 103 8.91 21.72 -7.75
CA SER A 103 8.82 21.91 -9.20
C SER A 103 9.95 21.26 -10.01
N GLN A 104 11.01 20.78 -9.37
CA GLN A 104 12.16 20.17 -10.05
C GLN A 104 11.95 18.69 -10.37
N ASN A 105 11.05 18.00 -9.66
CA ASN A 105 10.76 16.57 -9.88
C ASN A 105 9.25 16.29 -9.89
N PRO A 106 8.48 16.91 -10.82
CA PRO A 106 7.04 16.67 -10.91
C PRO A 106 6.76 15.21 -11.28
N THR A 107 5.59 14.72 -10.88
CA THR A 107 5.04 13.49 -11.43
C THR A 107 4.75 13.71 -12.92
N GLU A 108 4.93 12.68 -13.74
CA GLU A 108 4.49 12.69 -15.14
C GLU A 108 3.00 13.04 -15.23
N SER A 109 2.61 13.83 -16.22
CA SER A 109 1.25 14.40 -16.31
C SER A 109 0.15 13.36 -16.43
N ASP A 110 0.45 12.22 -17.04
CA ASP A 110 -0.47 11.10 -17.28
C ASP A 110 -0.34 9.98 -16.24
N PHE A 111 0.57 10.11 -15.26
CA PHE A 111 0.83 9.06 -14.27
C PHE A 111 -0.43 8.61 -13.54
N TRP A 112 -1.20 9.55 -13.00
CA TRP A 112 -2.38 9.22 -12.20
C TRP A 112 -3.48 8.59 -13.06
N GLU A 113 -3.64 9.07 -14.29
CA GLU A 113 -4.58 8.48 -15.25
C GLU A 113 -4.19 7.04 -15.58
N ASN A 114 -2.93 6.79 -15.91
CA ASN A 114 -2.40 5.46 -16.20
C ASN A 114 -2.54 4.52 -14.98
N LEU A 115 -2.23 5.02 -13.77
CA LEU A 115 -2.36 4.24 -12.54
C LEU A 115 -3.82 3.88 -12.24
N PHE A 116 -4.75 4.85 -12.34
CA PHE A 116 -6.16 4.59 -12.06
C PHE A 116 -6.82 3.75 -13.15
N LEU A 117 -6.41 3.89 -14.41
CA LEU A 117 -6.84 3.01 -15.50
C LEU A 117 -6.46 1.55 -15.18
N PHE A 118 -5.21 1.32 -14.77
CA PHE A 118 -4.80 -0.01 -14.31
C PHE A 118 -5.64 -0.50 -13.12
N CYS A 119 -5.81 0.33 -12.08
CA CYS A 119 -6.57 -0.06 -10.89
C CYS A 119 -8.02 -0.42 -11.23
N SER A 120 -8.65 0.32 -12.17
CA SER A 120 -10.02 0.08 -12.60
C SER A 120 -10.21 -1.30 -13.25
N ALA A 121 -9.17 -1.82 -13.90
CA ALA A 121 -9.19 -3.15 -14.51
C ALA A 121 -9.18 -4.29 -13.47
N LEU A 122 -8.85 -4.02 -12.20
CA LEU A 122 -8.83 -5.02 -11.14
C LEU A 122 -10.23 -5.38 -10.60
N GLY A 123 -11.27 -4.62 -10.94
CA GLY A 123 -12.65 -4.87 -10.51
C GLY A 123 -12.97 -4.24 -9.15
N ASN A 124 -13.26 -5.06 -8.14
CA ASN A 124 -13.58 -4.53 -6.80
C ASN A 124 -12.30 -4.01 -6.14
N ILE A 125 -12.25 -2.69 -5.89
CA ILE A 125 -11.05 -2.03 -5.39
C ILE A 125 -11.34 -1.09 -4.22
N ILE A 126 -10.40 -1.04 -3.28
CA ILE A 126 -10.27 0.01 -2.27
C ILE A 126 -8.87 0.58 -2.42
N ILE A 127 -8.78 1.89 -2.70
CA ILE A 127 -7.52 2.60 -2.78
C ILE A 127 -7.43 3.53 -1.57
N CYS A 128 -6.38 3.39 -0.78
CA CYS A 128 -6.08 4.25 0.35
C CYS A 128 -4.67 4.82 0.19
N GLY A 129 -4.43 6.00 0.73
CA GLY A 129 -3.10 6.55 0.68
C GLY A 129 -3.03 8.04 0.93
N ASN A 130 -1.79 8.53 0.90
CA ASN A 130 -1.49 9.94 0.76
C ASN A 130 -1.11 10.17 -0.72
N PHE A 131 -1.94 10.92 -1.43
CA PHE A 131 -1.74 11.24 -2.84
C PHE A 131 -0.92 12.52 -3.02
N ASN A 132 -0.66 13.25 -1.93
CA ASN A 132 -0.32 14.67 -1.91
C ASN A 132 -1.24 15.50 -2.83
#